data_AF-A0A3D5KPX5-F1
#
_entry.id   AF-A0A3D5KPX5-F1
#
_cell.length_a   1.000
_cell.length_b   1.000
_cell.length_c   1.000
_cell.angle_alpha   90.00
_cell.angle_beta   90.00
_cell.angle_gamma   90.00
#
_symmetry.space_group_name_H-M   'P 1'
#
loop_
_entity.id
_entity.type
_entity.pdbx_description
1 polymer ?
#
loop_
_entity_poly.entity_id
_entity_poly.type
_entity_poly.pdbx_seq_one_letter_code
_entity_poly.pdbx_strand_id
1 'polypeptide(L)' 'MALQDDDIMPWGVHAGKKMEDVPASYLIWLHENNKCHGEVRAYIVENLDFLKLEAKQKSKGNE' A
#
# COMPACT_ATOMS: atom_id res chain seq x y z
N MET A 1 -5.61 -14.91 3.70
CA MET A 1 -6.17 -13.70 4.33
C MET A 1 -5.41 -12.51 3.78
N ALA A 2 -6.08 -11.38 3.56
CA ALA A 2 -5.35 -10.14 3.32
C ALA A 2 -4.87 -9.59 4.68
N LEU A 3 -3.78 -8.83 4.65
CA LEU A 3 -3.40 -7.98 5.78
C LEU A 3 -4.50 -6.94 6.03
N GLN A 4 -4.55 -6.38 7.22
CA GLN A 4 -5.41 -5.26 7.58
C GLN A 4 -4.57 -4.00 7.83
N ASP A 5 -5.24 -2.88 8.04
CA ASP A 5 -4.59 -1.59 8.27
C ASP A 5 -3.66 -1.58 9.50
N ASP A 6 -4.06 -2.31 10.56
CA ASP A 6 -3.29 -2.45 11.80
C ASP A 6 -2.14 -3.46 11.68
N ASP A 7 -2.14 -4.31 10.65
CA ASP A 7 -1.06 -5.28 10.44
C ASP A 7 0.25 -4.57 10.10
N ILE A 8 1.33 -5.21 10.49
CA ILE A 8 2.68 -4.71 10.24
C ILE A 8 3.16 -5.19 8.88
N MET A 9 3.69 -4.26 8.09
CA MET A 9 4.31 -4.55 6.81
C MET A 9 5.46 -5.56 7.02
N PRO A 10 5.38 -6.74 6.40
CA PRO A 10 6.28 -7.85 6.73
C PRO A 10 7.70 -7.69 6.14
N TRP A 11 7.88 -6.85 5.11
CA TRP A 11 9.15 -6.68 4.41
C TRP A 11 9.19 -5.35 3.63
N GLY A 12 10.36 -5.00 3.08
CA GLY A 12 10.56 -3.78 2.29
C GLY A 12 11.10 -2.61 3.12
N VAL A 13 11.05 -1.39 2.56
CA VAL A 13 11.62 -0.21 3.23
C VAL A 13 10.75 0.31 4.37
N HIS A 14 9.46 -0.07 4.36
CA HIS A 14 8.49 0.22 5.41
C HIS A 14 8.23 -0.99 6.32
N ALA A 15 9.10 -2.01 6.30
CA ALA A 15 8.99 -3.16 7.19
C ALA A 15 8.95 -2.69 8.66
N GLY A 16 8.03 -3.25 9.45
CA GLY A 16 7.83 -2.81 10.85
C GLY A 16 6.86 -1.63 11.02
N LYS A 17 6.37 -1.02 9.94
CA LYS A 17 5.28 -0.04 9.97
C LYS A 17 3.93 -0.69 9.74
N LYS A 18 2.87 -0.12 10.29
CA LYS A 18 1.50 -0.53 9.98
C LYS A 18 1.17 -0.28 8.52
N MET A 19 0.29 -1.10 7.92
CA MET A 19 -0.12 -0.94 6.53
C MET A 19 -0.77 0.42 6.27
N GLU A 20 -1.53 0.97 7.22
CA GLU A 20 -2.09 2.34 7.16
C GLU A 20 -1.02 3.44 7.05
N ASP A 21 0.16 3.20 7.62
CA ASP A 21 1.28 4.15 7.68
C ASP A 21 2.13 4.08 6.39
N VAL A 22 1.93 3.05 5.57
CA VAL A 22 2.66 2.87 4.31
C VAL A 22 2.03 3.77 3.24
N PRO A 23 2.83 4.55 2.50
CA PRO A 23 2.30 5.39 1.44
C PRO A 23 1.55 4.57 0.39
N ALA A 24 0.32 4.97 0.05
CA ALA A 24 -0.46 4.30 -0.98
C ALA A 24 0.25 4.23 -2.34
N SER A 25 1.00 5.28 -2.69
CA SER A 25 1.85 5.30 -3.89
C SER A 25 2.94 4.22 -3.88
N TYR A 26 3.52 3.91 -2.72
CA TYR A 26 4.53 2.84 -2.58
C TYR A 26 3.90 1.45 -2.75
N LEU A 27 2.73 1.23 -2.14
CA LEU A 27 1.97 0.00 -2.28
C LEU A 27 1.56 -0.27 -3.74
N ILE A 28 1.06 0.75 -4.44
CA ILE A 28 0.74 0.66 -5.87
C ILE A 28 2.00 0.35 -6.68
N TRP A 29 3.11 1.05 -6.40
CA TRP A 29 4.38 0.82 -7.10
C TRP A 29 4.87 -0.62 -6.93
N LEU A 30 4.75 -1.20 -5.73
CA LEU A 30 5.07 -2.61 -5.49
C LEU A 30 4.20 -3.55 -6.34
N HIS A 31 2.90 -3.25 -6.46
CA HIS A 31 1.99 -4.02 -7.28
C HIS A 31 2.31 -3.91 -8.78
N GLU A 32 2.55 -2.70 -9.30
CA GLU A 32 2.91 -2.48 -10.70
C GLU A 32 4.25 -3.11 -11.08
N ASN A 33 5.22 -3.13 -10.15
CA ASN A 33 6.52 -3.77 -10.35
C ASN A 33 6.50 -5.28 -10.05
N ASN A 34 5.33 -5.85 -9.76
CA ASN A 34 5.17 -7.26 -9.35
C ASN A 34 6.09 -7.66 -8.17
N LYS A 35 6.41 -6.69 -7.30
CA LYS A 35 7.25 -6.86 -6.10
C LYS A 35 6.45 -7.19 -4.85
N CYS A 36 5.12 -7.25 -4.93
CA CYS A 36 4.26 -7.72 -3.84
C CYS A 36 3.79 -9.16 -4.08
N HIS A 37 3.83 -9.97 -3.01
CA HIS A 37 3.38 -11.36 -3.03
C HIS A 37 2.61 -11.70 -1.75
N GLY A 38 1.81 -12.77 -1.82
CA GLY A 38 1.04 -13.28 -0.68
C GLY A 38 0.01 -12.29 -0.15
N GLU A 39 0.03 -12.09 1.16
CA GLU A 39 -0.97 -11.32 1.91
C GLU A 39 -0.88 -9.82 1.63
N VAL A 40 0.32 -9.30 1.39
CA VAL A 40 0.56 -7.90 0.97
C VAL A 40 -0.11 -7.63 -0.37
N ARG A 41 0.02 -8.55 -1.33
CA ARG A 41 -0.64 -8.41 -2.64
C ARG A 41 -2.16 -8.44 -2.49
N ALA A 42 -2.69 -9.33 -1.66
CA ALA A 42 -4.12 -9.40 -1.40
C ALA A 42 -4.65 -8.07 -0.82
N TYR A 43 -3.98 -7.51 0.20
CA TYR A 43 -4.34 -6.21 0.75
C TYR A 43 -4.31 -5.09 -0.30
N ILE A 44 -3.26 -5.02 -1.12
CA ILE A 44 -3.14 -3.99 -2.15
C ILE A 44 -4.24 -4.15 -3.20
N VAL A 45 -4.60 -5.37 -3.59
CA VAL A 45 -5.65 -5.63 -4.57
C VAL A 45 -7.03 -5.28 -4.02
N GLU A 46 -7.32 -5.64 -2.77
CA GLU A 46 -8.60 -5.32 -2.12
C GLU A 46 -8.76 -3.82 -1.86
N ASN A 47 -7.67 -3.11 -1.58
CA ASN A 47 -7.67 -1.66 -1.33
C ASN A 47 -7.21 -0.83 -2.55
N LEU A 48 -7.03 -1.44 -3.72
CA LEU A 48 -6.35 -0.81 -4.86
C LEU A 48 -7.02 0.50 -5.30
N ASP A 49 -8.34 0.50 -5.35
CA ASP A 49 -9.15 1.67 -5.73
C ASP A 49 -8.99 2.82 -4.74
N PHE A 50 -9.01 2.52 -3.43
CA PHE A 50 -8.79 3.49 -2.37
C PHE A 50 -7.35 4.03 -2.40
N LEU A 51 -6.36 3.15 -2.51
CA LEU A 51 -4.94 3.52 -2.59
C LEU A 51 -4.67 4.43 -3.79
N LYS A 52 -5.26 4.12 -4.96
CA LYS A 52 -5.14 4.96 -6.17
C LYS A 52 -5.77 6.33 -5.98
N LEU A 53 -6.93 6.38 -5.31
CA LEU A 53 -7.61 7.63 -5.01
C LEU A 53 -6.79 8.48 -4.04
N GLU A 54 -6.26 7.90 -2.96
CA GLU A 54 -5.39 8.60 -2.01
C GLU A 54 -4.12 9.11 -2.69
N ALA A 55 -3.43 8.27 -3.46
CA ALA A 55 -2.22 8.65 -4.17
C ALA A 55 -2.47 9.83 -5.13
N LYS A 56 -3.62 9.83 -5.83
CA LYS A 56 -4.04 10.92 -6.71
C LYS A 56 -4.35 12.21 -5.94
N GLN A 57 -4.94 12.11 -4.74
CA GLN A 57 -5.23 13.27 -3.89
C GLN A 57 -3.97 13.88 -3.30
N LYS A 58 -3.05 13.07 -2.73
CA LYS A 58 -1.77 13.57 -2.22
C LYS A 58 -0.93 14.27 -3.29
N SER A 59 -0.99 13.82 -4.55
CA SER A 59 -0.27 14.47 -5.65
C SER A 59 -0.88 15.83 -6.08
N LYS A 60 -2.10 16.16 -5.66
CA LYS A 60 -2.80 17.40 -6.03
C LYS A 60 -2.97 18.40 -4.87
N GLY A 61 -2.48 18.07 -3.68
CA GLY A 61 -2.72 18.84 -2.45
C GLY A 61 -1.53 19.65 -1.93
N ASN A 62 -0.66 20.15 -2.80
CA ASN A 62 0.30 21.21 -2.46
C ASN A 62 -0.06 22.43 -3.33
N GLU A 63 -1.02 23.21 -2.84
CA GLU A 63 -1.35 24.55 -3.34
C GLU A 63 -1.16 25.53 -2.19
#